data_AF-B5X958-F1
#
_entry.id   AF-B5X958-F1
#
_cell.length_a   1.000
_cell.length_b   1.000
_cell.length_c   1.000
_cell.angle_alpha   90.00
_cell.angle_beta   90.00
_cell.angle_gamma   90.00
#
_symmetry.space_group_name_H-M   'P 1'
#
loop_
_entity.id
_entity.type
_entity.pdbx_description
1 polymer ?
#
loop_
_entity_poly.entity_id
_entity_poly.type
_entity_poly.pdbx_seq_one_letter_code
_entity_poly.pdbx_strand_id
1 'polypeptide(L)'
;MSKPPPKPAKPGQVKVFRAMFTFDPRTPDELYFEEGDILYISDTSDSNWWKGTCRGRNGLIPSNYVAEQAESIDNPMHEAAKRGNLSWLRECLENKVGINGLDKAGNTALYWGCHGGHKDVVEILLGQSNVELNQQNKLGDTALHAAAWKGYSDIVEMLLNKNARMDIKNNEKKLALEMATNAQCASLIKRKQGGNITRTHSNADEYLDDEDSD
;
A
#
# COMPACT_ATOMS: atom_id res chain seq x y z
N MET A 1 35.99 -24.03 -16.28
CA MET A 1 35.46 -22.81 -15.61
C MET A 1 33.96 -22.97 -15.48
N SER A 2 33.48 -23.16 -14.25
CA SER A 2 32.06 -23.31 -13.93
C SER A 2 31.29 -22.06 -14.33
N LYS A 3 30.17 -22.22 -15.06
CA LYS A 3 29.25 -21.10 -15.29
C LYS A 3 28.85 -20.53 -13.92
N PRO A 4 28.86 -19.19 -13.76
CA PRO A 4 28.42 -18.58 -12.51
C PRO A 4 26.97 -19.03 -12.22
N PRO A 5 26.61 -19.18 -10.94
CA PRO A 5 25.26 -19.55 -10.56
C PRO A 5 24.25 -18.59 -11.23
N PRO A 6 23.11 -19.10 -11.71
CA PRO A 6 22.09 -18.26 -12.30
C PRO A 6 21.74 -17.14 -11.31
N LYS A 7 21.71 -15.91 -11.81
CA LYS A 7 21.37 -14.73 -11.01
C LYS A 7 20.05 -15.01 -10.29
N PRO A 8 19.90 -14.64 -9.00
CA PRO A 8 18.62 -14.74 -8.32
C PRO A 8 17.56 -14.03 -9.17
N ALA A 9 16.44 -14.72 -9.42
CA ALA A 9 15.33 -14.16 -10.19
C ALA A 9 14.94 -12.80 -9.58
N LYS A 10 14.82 -11.78 -10.44
CA LYS A 10 14.20 -10.51 -10.03
C LYS A 10 12.84 -10.84 -9.41
N PRO A 11 12.39 -10.16 -8.34
CA PRO A 11 11.04 -10.37 -7.81
C PRO A 11 10.03 -10.25 -8.95
N GLY A 12 9.48 -11.39 -9.40
CA GLY A 12 8.35 -11.39 -10.30
C GLY A 12 7.19 -10.78 -9.54
N GLN A 13 6.53 -9.78 -10.12
CA GLN A 13 5.32 -9.23 -9.54
C GLN A 13 4.32 -10.39 -9.39
N VAL A 14 4.01 -10.75 -8.14
CA VAL A 14 3.07 -11.85 -7.86
C VAL A 14 1.76 -11.52 -8.55
N LYS A 15 1.30 -12.43 -9.41
CA LYS A 15 0.03 -12.30 -10.12
C LYS A 15 -1.03 -13.04 -9.33
N VAL A 16 -2.18 -12.40 -9.15
CA VAL A 16 -3.26 -12.94 -8.32
C VAL A 16 -4.42 -13.32 -9.21
N PHE A 17 -4.97 -14.51 -8.99
CA PHE A 17 -6.10 -15.02 -9.76
C PHE A 17 -7.17 -15.56 -8.81
N ARG A 18 -8.42 -15.62 -9.30
CA ARG A 18 -9.51 -16.38 -8.70
C ARG A 18 -9.71 -17.67 -9.49
N ALA A 19 -9.71 -18.80 -8.80
CA ALA A 19 -10.09 -20.08 -9.39
C ALA A 19 -11.58 -20.05 -9.78
N MET A 20 -11.91 -20.34 -11.05
CA MET A 20 -13.32 -20.43 -11.49
C MET A 20 -13.88 -21.85 -11.37
N PHE A 21 -13.01 -22.84 -11.21
CA PHE A 21 -13.38 -24.25 -11.05
C PHE A 21 -12.41 -24.95 -10.09
N THR A 22 -12.86 -25.98 -9.38
CA THR A 22 -12.00 -26.81 -8.53
C THR A 22 -10.94 -27.55 -9.35
N PHE A 23 -9.75 -27.72 -8.78
CA PHE A 23 -8.67 -28.52 -9.37
C PHE A 23 -8.19 -29.58 -8.38
N ASP A 24 -8.31 -30.84 -8.80
CA ASP A 24 -7.83 -32.00 -8.05
C ASP A 24 -6.41 -32.39 -8.49
N PRO A 25 -5.43 -32.39 -7.56
CA PRO A 25 -4.05 -32.67 -7.89
C PRO A 25 -3.85 -34.15 -8.25
N ARG A 26 -3.02 -34.41 -9.26
CA ARG A 26 -2.65 -35.77 -9.70
C ARG A 26 -1.33 -36.24 -9.10
N THR A 27 -0.51 -35.30 -8.64
CA THR A 27 0.79 -35.56 -8.02
C THR A 27 0.89 -34.81 -6.69
N PRO A 28 1.74 -35.26 -5.73
CA PRO A 28 1.87 -34.59 -4.43
C PRO A 28 2.39 -33.16 -4.50
N ASP A 29 3.05 -32.77 -5.60
CA ASP A 29 3.61 -31.44 -5.80
C ASP A 29 2.57 -30.43 -6.34
N GLU A 30 1.42 -30.91 -6.81
CA GLU A 30 0.32 -30.09 -7.33
C GLU A 30 -0.55 -29.53 -6.19
N LEU A 31 -1.02 -28.29 -6.34
CA LEU A 31 -1.93 -27.69 -5.38
C LEU A 31 -3.37 -28.14 -5.60
N TYR A 32 -4.04 -28.54 -4.53
CA TYR A 32 -5.51 -28.58 -4.49
C TYR A 32 -6.08 -27.19 -4.19
N PHE A 33 -7.12 -26.80 -4.91
CA PHE A 33 -7.90 -25.58 -4.66
C PHE A 33 -9.32 -25.72 -5.21
N GLU A 34 -10.25 -25.00 -4.61
CA GLU A 34 -11.68 -25.01 -4.93
C GLU A 34 -12.09 -23.80 -5.78
N GLU A 35 -13.27 -23.87 -6.40
CA GLU A 35 -13.90 -22.69 -7.00
C GLU A 35 -13.97 -21.53 -6.00
N GLY A 36 -13.55 -20.34 -6.45
CA GLY A 36 -13.52 -19.12 -5.66
C GLY A 36 -12.21 -18.85 -4.92
N ASP A 37 -11.33 -19.84 -4.80
CA ASP A 37 -10.03 -19.69 -4.14
C ASP A 37 -9.13 -18.66 -4.83
N ILE A 38 -8.28 -18.03 -4.02
CA ILE A 38 -7.28 -17.09 -4.51
C ILE A 38 -5.96 -17.82 -4.75
N LEU A 39 -5.41 -17.62 -5.95
CA LEU A 39 -4.14 -18.19 -6.40
C LEU A 39 -3.10 -17.07 -6.51
N TYR A 40 -1.98 -17.21 -5.81
CA TYR A 40 -0.85 -16.28 -5.85
C TYR A 40 0.28 -16.89 -6.67
N ILE A 41 0.39 -16.50 -7.94
CA ILE A 41 1.38 -17.04 -8.87
C ILE A 41 2.68 -16.25 -8.74
N SER A 42 3.76 -16.95 -8.38
CA SER A 42 5.07 -16.36 -8.08
C SER A 42 6.13 -16.63 -9.15
N ASP A 43 5.99 -17.72 -9.93
CA ASP A 43 6.93 -18.12 -10.97
C ASP A 43 6.16 -18.68 -12.17
N THR A 44 6.31 -18.01 -13.33
CA THR A 44 5.70 -18.40 -14.60
C THR A 44 6.76 -18.76 -15.65
N SER A 45 7.96 -19.17 -15.21
CA SER A 45 9.08 -19.46 -16.11
C SER A 45 8.90 -20.76 -16.90
N ASP A 46 8.19 -21.73 -16.34
CA ASP A 46 7.84 -22.98 -17.00
C ASP A 46 6.55 -22.82 -17.83
N SER A 47 6.51 -23.47 -19.00
CA SER A 47 5.40 -23.35 -19.93
C SER A 47 4.14 -24.09 -19.48
N ASN A 48 4.27 -25.13 -18.66
CA ASN A 48 3.19 -26.05 -18.28
C ASN A 48 2.81 -25.93 -16.80
N TRP A 49 3.77 -25.62 -15.93
CA TRP A 49 3.58 -25.65 -14.48
C TRP A 49 4.10 -24.39 -13.80
N TRP A 50 3.19 -23.57 -13.29
CA TRP A 50 3.55 -22.37 -12.54
C TRP A 50 3.65 -22.67 -11.06
N LYS A 51 4.55 -21.97 -10.35
CA LYS A 51 4.60 -22.06 -8.88
C LYS A 51 3.70 -21.00 -8.29
N GLY A 52 2.89 -21.40 -7.33
CA GLY A 52 2.06 -20.46 -6.61
C GLY A 52 1.70 -20.91 -5.21
N THR A 53 0.93 -20.07 -4.55
CA THR A 53 0.36 -20.30 -3.23
C THR A 53 -1.15 -20.30 -3.34
N CYS A 54 -1.81 -21.21 -2.62
CA CYS A 54 -3.25 -21.18 -2.38
C CYS A 54 -3.55 -21.70 -0.96
N ARG A 55 -4.39 -20.99 -0.19
CA ARG A 55 -4.74 -21.34 1.20
C ARG A 55 -3.51 -21.63 2.07
N GLY A 56 -2.45 -20.82 1.92
CA GLY A 56 -1.19 -20.97 2.66
C GLY A 56 -0.30 -22.15 2.24
N ARG A 57 -0.67 -22.93 1.21
CA ARG A 57 0.13 -24.03 0.66
C ARG A 57 0.83 -23.59 -0.61
N ASN A 58 2.10 -23.96 -0.75
CA ASN A 58 2.87 -23.76 -1.97
C ASN A 58 2.85 -25.03 -2.82
N GLY A 59 2.82 -24.88 -4.14
CA GLY A 59 2.97 -26.01 -5.06
C GLY A 59 2.82 -25.60 -6.51
N LEU A 60 2.61 -26.59 -7.36
CA LEU A 60 2.48 -26.41 -8.80
C LEU A 60 1.01 -26.23 -9.20
N ILE A 61 0.77 -25.29 -10.10
CA ILE A 61 -0.53 -24.99 -10.69
C ILE A 61 -0.36 -25.09 -12.22
N PRO A 62 -1.22 -25.86 -12.93
CA PRO A 62 -1.10 -25.96 -14.39
C PRO A 62 -1.31 -24.59 -15.05
N SER A 63 -0.40 -24.20 -15.95
CA SER A 63 -0.51 -22.90 -16.66
C SER A 63 -1.76 -22.81 -17.53
N ASN A 64 -2.18 -23.93 -18.14
CA ASN A 64 -3.40 -24.02 -18.94
C ASN A 64 -4.66 -23.83 -18.09
N TYR A 65 -4.69 -24.36 -16.85
CA TYR A 65 -5.76 -24.06 -15.91
C TYR A 65 -5.85 -22.55 -15.65
N VAL A 66 -4.72 -21.90 -15.35
CA VAL A 66 -4.73 -20.45 -15.06
C VAL A 66 -5.18 -19.63 -16.28
N ALA A 67 -4.81 -20.06 -17.50
CA ALA A 67 -5.16 -19.36 -18.72
C ALA A 67 -6.65 -19.50 -19.12
N GLU A 68 -7.27 -20.66 -18.85
CA GLU A 68 -8.62 -20.99 -19.35
C GLU A 68 -9.69 -20.94 -18.26
N GLN A 69 -9.30 -21.12 -17.00
CA GLN A 69 -10.20 -21.42 -15.88
C GLN A 69 -9.94 -20.55 -14.64
N ALA A 70 -9.11 -19.51 -14.74
CA ALA A 70 -8.90 -18.56 -13.66
C ALA A 70 -9.13 -17.12 -14.12
N GLU A 71 -9.70 -16.29 -13.23
CA GLU A 71 -9.90 -14.86 -13.48
C GLU A 71 -8.73 -14.06 -12.89
N SER A 72 -8.06 -13.23 -13.71
CA SER A 72 -7.00 -12.34 -13.24
C SER A 72 -7.55 -11.23 -12.34
N ILE A 73 -6.95 -11.05 -11.18
CA ILE A 73 -7.24 -9.93 -10.27
C ILE A 73 -6.08 -8.94 -10.38
N ASP A 74 -6.30 -7.84 -11.10
CA ASP A 74 -5.25 -6.84 -11.36
C ASP A 74 -4.81 -6.09 -10.09
N ASN A 75 -5.74 -5.86 -9.16
CA ASN A 75 -5.56 -4.94 -8.03
C ASN A 75 -6.04 -5.51 -6.68
N PRO A 76 -5.59 -6.71 -6.28
CA PRO A 76 -6.15 -7.44 -5.14
C PRO A 76 -6.04 -6.67 -3.82
N MET A 77 -4.91 -5.99 -3.57
CA MET A 77 -4.77 -5.15 -2.36
C MET A 77 -5.67 -3.92 -2.37
N HIS A 78 -5.97 -3.35 -3.55
CA HIS A 78 -6.91 -2.23 -3.64
C HIS A 78 -8.33 -2.71 -3.35
N GLU A 79 -8.73 -3.86 -3.86
CA GLU A 79 -10.04 -4.45 -3.59
C GLU A 79 -10.19 -4.82 -2.10
N ALA A 80 -9.18 -5.46 -1.52
CA ALA A 80 -9.15 -5.78 -0.10
C ALA A 80 -9.27 -4.51 0.74
N ALA A 81 -8.44 -3.48 0.45
CA ALA A 81 -8.46 -2.23 1.18
C ALA A 81 -9.78 -1.47 1.02
N LYS A 82 -10.34 -1.38 -0.20
CA LYS A 82 -11.60 -0.69 -0.49
C LYS A 82 -12.78 -1.31 0.26
N ARG A 83 -12.77 -2.64 0.43
CA ARG A 83 -13.82 -3.40 1.13
C ARG A 83 -13.61 -3.53 2.64
N GLY A 84 -12.46 -3.11 3.17
CA GLY A 84 -12.10 -3.36 4.58
C GLY A 84 -11.79 -4.84 4.86
N ASN A 85 -11.44 -5.63 3.84
CA ASN A 85 -11.18 -7.07 4.01
C ASN A 85 -9.75 -7.29 4.54
N LEU A 86 -9.60 -7.29 5.87
CA LEU A 86 -8.32 -7.48 6.54
C LEU A 86 -7.69 -8.84 6.25
N SER A 87 -8.48 -9.91 6.21
CA SER A 87 -7.95 -11.26 6.00
C SER A 87 -7.25 -11.35 4.65
N TRP A 88 -7.92 -10.88 3.60
CA TRP A 88 -7.35 -10.91 2.26
C TRP A 88 -6.20 -9.92 2.08
N LEU A 89 -6.24 -8.77 2.76
CA LEU A 89 -5.12 -7.83 2.76
C LEU A 89 -3.86 -8.45 3.36
N ARG A 90 -3.98 -9.15 4.49
CA ARG A 90 -2.85 -9.87 5.13
C ARG A 90 -2.33 -10.97 4.23
N GLU A 91 -3.22 -11.75 3.62
CA GLU A 91 -2.85 -12.80 2.68
C GLU A 91 -2.08 -12.24 1.47
N CYS A 92 -2.47 -11.07 0.95
CA CYS A 92 -1.72 -10.39 -0.11
C CYS A 92 -0.30 -9.96 0.34
N LEU A 93 -0.16 -9.46 1.58
CA LEU A 93 1.15 -9.06 2.13
C LEU A 93 2.06 -10.28 2.34
N GLU A 94 1.51 -11.37 2.90
CA GLU A 94 2.22 -12.64 3.11
C GLU A 94 2.71 -13.22 1.79
N ASN A 95 1.89 -13.11 0.74
CA ASN A 95 2.23 -13.53 -0.62
C ASN A 95 2.99 -12.47 -1.43
N LYS A 96 3.54 -11.43 -0.78
CA LYS A 96 4.44 -10.44 -1.40
C LYS A 96 3.83 -9.70 -2.62
N VAL A 97 2.51 -9.51 -2.63
CA VAL A 97 1.88 -8.63 -3.61
C VAL A 97 2.42 -7.20 -3.41
N GLY A 98 2.64 -6.45 -4.49
CA GLY A 98 3.30 -5.15 -4.44
C GLY A 98 2.48 -4.05 -3.76
N ILE A 99 2.85 -3.66 -2.53
CA ILE A 99 2.08 -2.75 -1.64
C ILE A 99 1.77 -1.38 -2.25
N ASN A 100 2.69 -0.85 -3.05
CA ASN A 100 2.57 0.46 -3.71
C ASN A 100 2.11 0.34 -5.17
N GLY A 101 1.51 -0.79 -5.56
CA GLY A 101 0.86 -0.92 -6.84
C GLY A 101 -0.18 0.18 -7.04
N LEU A 102 -0.38 0.59 -8.29
CA LEU A 102 -1.32 1.64 -8.66
C LEU A 102 -2.45 1.06 -9.48
N ASP A 103 -3.68 1.39 -9.12
CA ASP A 103 -4.85 1.07 -9.95
C ASP A 103 -4.90 1.96 -11.21
N LYS A 104 -5.92 1.74 -12.06
CA LYS A 104 -6.11 2.53 -13.29
C LYS A 104 -6.33 4.03 -13.04
N ALA A 105 -6.71 4.43 -11.83
CA ALA A 105 -6.87 5.83 -11.42
C ALA A 105 -5.63 6.39 -10.72
N GLY A 106 -4.56 5.60 -10.56
CA GLY A 106 -3.34 5.99 -9.88
C GLY A 106 -3.43 5.94 -8.35
N ASN A 107 -4.47 5.30 -7.79
CA ASN A 107 -4.59 5.15 -6.34
C ASN A 107 -3.76 3.97 -5.86
N THR A 108 -3.26 4.05 -4.62
CA THR A 108 -2.69 2.92 -3.89
C THR A 108 -3.75 2.21 -3.05
N ALA A 109 -3.43 1.03 -2.51
CA ALA A 109 -4.27 0.39 -1.50
C ALA A 109 -4.47 1.27 -0.25
N LEU A 110 -3.44 2.02 0.16
CA LEU A 110 -3.53 2.97 1.27
C LEU A 110 -4.58 4.06 1.00
N TYR A 111 -4.61 4.61 -0.22
CA TYR A 111 -5.64 5.58 -0.60
C TYR A 111 -7.05 5.01 -0.41
N TRP A 112 -7.31 3.78 -0.86
CA TRP A 112 -8.63 3.15 -0.72
C TRP A 112 -8.98 2.82 0.74
N GLY A 113 -8.02 2.40 1.56
CA GLY A 113 -8.22 2.23 3.00
C GLY A 113 -8.63 3.54 3.68
N CYS A 114 -7.91 4.62 3.37
CA CYS A 114 -8.20 5.96 3.88
C CYS A 114 -9.53 6.52 3.36
N HIS A 115 -9.86 6.33 2.08
CA HIS A 115 -11.14 6.75 1.50
C HIS A 115 -12.32 5.95 2.06
N GLY A 116 -12.11 4.68 2.41
CA GLY A 116 -13.13 3.80 2.98
C GLY A 116 -13.36 3.98 4.48
N GLY A 117 -12.41 4.57 5.21
CA GLY A 117 -12.50 4.68 6.68
C GLY A 117 -12.05 3.42 7.41
N HIS A 118 -11.34 2.53 6.73
CA HIS A 118 -10.93 1.23 7.26
C HIS A 118 -9.64 1.39 8.06
N LYS A 119 -9.79 1.83 9.31
CA LYS A 119 -8.68 2.16 10.21
C LYS A 119 -7.69 1.01 10.39
N ASP A 120 -8.21 -0.19 10.57
CA ASP A 120 -7.49 -1.46 10.68
C ASP A 120 -6.66 -1.80 9.43
N VAL A 121 -7.23 -1.60 8.23
CA VAL A 121 -6.50 -1.72 6.95
C VAL A 121 -5.37 -0.71 6.90
N VAL A 122 -5.65 0.56 7.25
CA VAL A 122 -4.65 1.64 7.26
C VAL A 122 -3.54 1.32 8.24
N GLU A 123 -3.86 0.81 9.43
CA GLU A 123 -2.87 0.42 10.44
C GLU A 123 -1.89 -0.63 9.92
N ILE A 124 -2.42 -1.69 9.30
CA ILE A 124 -1.59 -2.76 8.72
C ILE A 124 -0.66 -2.21 7.64
N LEU A 125 -1.19 -1.38 6.73
CA LEU A 125 -0.41 -0.79 5.62
C LEU A 125 0.67 0.15 6.14
N LEU A 126 0.35 1.01 7.11
CA LEU A 126 1.31 1.92 7.76
C LEU A 126 2.35 1.21 8.61
N GLY A 127 2.10 -0.05 9.00
CA GLY A 127 3.07 -0.94 9.63
C GLY A 127 4.14 -1.47 8.68
N GLN A 128 3.93 -1.40 7.36
CA GLN A 128 4.88 -1.90 6.37
C GLN A 128 6.00 -0.88 6.14
N SER A 129 7.25 -1.35 6.07
CA SER A 129 8.45 -0.48 6.04
C SER A 129 8.59 0.35 4.76
N ASN A 130 7.99 -0.10 3.66
CA ASN A 130 8.13 0.48 2.32
C ASN A 130 6.85 1.13 1.78
N VAL A 131 5.86 1.41 2.63
CA VAL A 131 4.59 2.01 2.20
C VAL A 131 4.78 3.45 1.71
N GLU A 132 4.25 3.76 0.52
CA GLU A 132 4.25 5.12 -0.03
C GLU A 132 3.04 5.91 0.48
N LEU A 133 3.31 7.01 1.20
CA LEU A 133 2.29 7.83 1.85
C LEU A 133 1.81 8.99 0.96
N ASN A 134 2.66 9.42 0.04
CA ASN A 134 2.55 10.70 -0.66
C ASN A 134 2.24 10.54 -2.15
N GLN A 135 1.95 9.32 -2.60
CA GLN A 135 1.52 9.06 -3.97
C GLN A 135 0.28 9.91 -4.30
N GLN A 136 0.36 10.67 -5.38
CA GLN A 136 -0.77 11.39 -5.95
C GLN A 136 -1.44 10.55 -7.03
N ASN A 137 -2.76 10.41 -6.96
CA ASN A 137 -3.54 9.77 -8.01
C ASN A 137 -3.71 10.71 -9.23
N LYS A 138 -4.50 10.30 -10.23
CA LYS A 138 -4.74 11.12 -11.44
C LYS A 138 -5.42 12.47 -11.17
N LEU A 139 -6.09 12.63 -10.02
CA LEU A 139 -6.70 13.89 -9.57
C LEU A 139 -5.72 14.73 -8.73
N GLY A 140 -4.51 14.23 -8.48
CA GLY A 140 -3.53 14.85 -7.60
C GLY A 140 -3.77 14.57 -6.12
N ASP A 141 -4.77 13.76 -5.76
CA ASP A 141 -5.10 13.49 -4.37
C ASP A 141 -4.16 12.42 -3.78
N THR A 142 -3.78 12.62 -2.52
CA THR A 142 -3.05 11.64 -1.70
C THR A 142 -4.00 10.91 -0.74
N ALA A 143 -3.51 9.88 -0.05
CA ALA A 143 -4.28 9.20 1.01
C ALA A 143 -4.75 10.18 2.11
N LEU A 144 -3.94 11.21 2.42
CA LEU A 144 -4.30 12.26 3.39
C LEU A 144 -5.44 13.16 2.89
N HIS A 145 -5.47 13.49 1.58
CA HIS A 145 -6.61 14.21 0.99
C HIS A 145 -7.91 13.41 1.14
N ALA A 146 -7.87 12.10 0.84
CA ALA A 146 -9.02 11.21 0.97
C ALA A 146 -9.52 11.14 2.43
N ALA A 147 -8.64 10.90 3.40
CA ALA A 147 -9.01 10.82 4.81
C ALA A 147 -9.58 12.15 5.34
N ALA A 148 -8.98 13.28 4.98
CA ALA A 148 -9.45 14.61 5.36
C ALA A 148 -10.84 14.90 4.77
N TRP A 149 -11.03 14.63 3.48
CA TRP A 149 -12.31 14.80 2.80
C TRP A 149 -13.43 13.95 3.39
N LYS A 150 -13.12 12.71 3.76
CA LYS A 150 -14.10 11.82 4.40
C LYS A 150 -14.33 12.12 5.88
N GLY A 151 -13.49 12.95 6.50
CA GLY A 151 -13.63 13.33 7.90
C GLY A 151 -13.13 12.29 8.90
N TYR A 152 -12.28 11.35 8.48
CA TYR A 152 -11.74 10.30 9.36
C TYR A 152 -10.54 10.82 10.16
N SER A 153 -10.81 11.52 11.26
CA SER A 153 -9.79 12.22 12.05
C SER A 153 -8.73 11.28 12.66
N ASP A 154 -9.11 10.06 13.03
CA ASP A 154 -8.21 9.03 13.53
C ASP A 154 -7.23 8.54 12.44
N ILE A 155 -7.72 8.32 11.22
CA ILE A 155 -6.88 7.96 10.07
C ILE A 155 -5.97 9.13 9.69
N VAL A 156 -6.47 10.37 9.73
CA VAL A 156 -5.64 11.57 9.52
C VAL A 156 -4.50 11.60 10.55
N GLU A 157 -4.80 11.38 11.84
CA GLU A 157 -3.78 11.33 12.88
C GLU A 157 -2.74 10.23 12.64
N MET A 158 -3.16 9.03 12.24
CA MET A 158 -2.26 7.92 11.90
C MET A 158 -1.31 8.27 10.75
N LEU A 159 -1.83 8.85 9.66
CA LEU A 159 -1.03 9.29 8.53
C LEU A 159 0.00 10.37 8.93
N LEU A 160 -0.43 11.36 9.73
CA LEU A 160 0.45 12.42 10.22
C LEU A 160 1.54 11.90 11.17
N ASN A 161 1.22 10.89 11.99
CA ASN A 161 2.20 10.23 12.85
C ASN A 161 3.23 9.39 12.06
N LYS A 162 2.88 9.00 10.83
CA LYS A 162 3.81 8.40 9.86
C LYS A 162 4.48 9.44 8.95
N ASN A 163 4.35 10.73 9.26
CA ASN A 163 4.94 11.84 8.51
C ASN A 163 4.44 11.96 7.06
N ALA A 164 3.16 11.68 6.81
CA ALA A 164 2.53 12.02 5.54
C ALA A 164 2.65 13.54 5.28
N ARG A 165 2.98 13.90 4.03
CA ARG A 165 3.19 15.30 3.64
C ARG A 165 1.87 16.07 3.59
N MET A 166 1.88 17.24 4.22
CA MET A 166 0.71 18.14 4.30
C MET A 166 0.76 19.27 3.26
N ASP A 167 1.89 19.44 2.56
CA ASP A 167 2.18 20.52 1.61
C ASP A 167 1.86 20.16 0.15
N ILE A 168 1.38 18.94 -0.11
CA ILE A 168 1.02 18.47 -1.44
C ILE A 168 -0.34 19.03 -1.84
N LYS A 169 -0.41 19.65 -3.01
CA LYS A 169 -1.65 20.16 -3.63
C LYS A 169 -2.17 19.19 -4.68
N ASN A 170 -3.47 18.96 -4.71
CA ASN A 170 -4.12 18.23 -5.78
C ASN A 170 -4.28 19.10 -7.06
N ASN A 171 -4.93 18.55 -8.09
CA ASN A 171 -5.09 19.25 -9.37
C ASN A 171 -5.96 20.51 -9.27
N GLU A 172 -6.84 20.59 -8.28
CA GLU A 172 -7.63 21.78 -7.95
C GLU A 172 -6.85 22.80 -7.11
N LYS A 173 -5.53 22.60 -6.93
CA LYS A 173 -4.64 23.41 -6.09
C LYS A 173 -4.99 23.36 -4.60
N LYS A 174 -5.79 22.38 -4.18
CA LYS A 174 -6.21 22.22 -2.79
C LYS A 174 -5.22 21.36 -2.01
N LEU A 175 -4.90 21.78 -0.79
CA LEU A 175 -4.19 20.98 0.20
C LEU A 175 -5.16 20.02 0.91
N ALA A 176 -4.63 18.98 1.56
CA ALA A 176 -5.46 18.10 2.40
C ALA A 176 -6.22 18.86 3.51
N LEU A 177 -5.67 19.96 4.03
CA LEU A 177 -6.35 20.83 4.99
C LEU A 177 -7.63 21.45 4.39
N GLU A 178 -7.58 21.88 3.14
CA GLU A 178 -8.69 22.53 2.44
C GLU A 178 -9.76 21.53 2.00
N MET A 179 -9.41 20.24 1.99
CA MET A 179 -10.36 19.14 1.77
C MET A 179 -11.07 18.72 3.07
N ALA A 180 -10.59 19.13 4.25
CA ALA A 180 -11.13 18.66 5.53
C ALA A 180 -12.61 19.05 5.72
N THR A 181 -13.48 18.05 5.88
CA THR A 181 -14.93 18.26 6.04
C THR A 181 -15.38 18.49 7.48
N ASN A 182 -14.52 18.19 8.47
CA ASN A 182 -14.80 18.46 9.87
C ASN A 182 -13.65 19.19 10.59
N ALA A 183 -14.00 19.83 11.71
CA ALA A 183 -13.08 20.64 12.50
C ALA A 183 -11.94 19.80 13.11
N GLN A 184 -12.20 18.55 13.46
CA GLN A 184 -11.21 17.65 14.04
C GLN A 184 -10.06 17.38 13.06
N CYS A 185 -10.34 16.95 11.83
CA CYS A 185 -9.35 16.77 10.76
C CYS A 185 -8.58 18.06 10.48
N ALA A 186 -9.28 19.19 10.35
CA ALA A 186 -8.64 20.47 10.09
C ALA A 186 -7.69 20.87 11.23
N SER A 187 -8.10 20.67 12.48
CA SER A 187 -7.28 20.98 13.66
C SER A 187 -6.02 20.10 13.75
N LEU A 188 -6.11 18.81 13.40
CA LEU A 188 -4.98 17.88 13.41
C LEU A 188 -3.91 18.30 12.40
N ILE A 189 -4.32 18.60 11.17
CA ILE A 189 -3.41 19.01 10.10
C ILE A 189 -2.76 20.36 10.44
N LYS A 190 -3.53 21.34 10.93
CA LYS A 190 -2.99 22.66 11.35
C LYS A 190 -1.97 22.53 12.49
N ARG A 191 -2.27 21.73 13.52
CA ARG A 191 -1.35 21.55 14.68
C ARG A 191 -0.01 20.97 14.27
N LYS A 192 -0.01 19.94 13.41
CA LYS A 192 1.23 19.31 12.93
C LYS A 192 2.02 20.23 11.98
N GLN A 193 1.33 21.10 11.23
CA GLN A 193 1.99 22.09 10.37
C GLN A 193 2.74 23.16 11.17
N GLY A 194 2.16 23.66 12.27
CA GLY A 194 2.81 24.64 13.16
C GLY A 194 3.97 24.09 14.00
N GLY A 195 3.93 22.80 14.35
CA GLY A 195 5.00 22.14 15.12
C GLY A 195 6.31 21.92 14.35
N ASN A 196 6.32 22.03 13.02
CA ASN A 196 7.54 21.94 12.21
C ASN A 196 8.30 23.28 12.11
N ILE A 197 7.64 24.42 12.37
CA ILE A 197 8.26 25.76 12.27
C ILE A 197 9.08 26.09 13.54
N THR A 198 8.73 25.52 14.68
CA THR A 198 9.35 25.83 15.99
C THR A 198 10.66 25.08 16.27
N ARG A 199 11.16 24.23 15.36
CA ARG A 199 12.38 23.43 15.57
C ARG A 199 13.64 23.94 14.85
N THR A 200 13.58 25.06 14.13
CA THR A 200 14.73 25.56 13.33
C THR A 200 15.29 26.93 13.75
N HIS A 201 14.90 27.51 14.89
CA HIS A 201 15.52 28.74 15.39
C HIS A 201 15.77 28.68 16.90
N SER A 202 16.86 28.04 17.30
CA SER A 202 17.56 28.37 18.54
C SER A 202 18.99 27.81 18.49
N ASN A 203 19.91 28.56 17.88
CA ASN A 203 21.30 28.68 18.33
C ASN A 203 22.08 29.58 17.37
N ALA A 204 22.15 30.86 17.73
CA ALA A 204 23.26 31.79 17.53
C ALA A 204 22.68 33.19 17.71
N ASP A 205 22.90 33.79 18.87
CA ASP A 205 23.23 35.22 19.04
C ASP A 205 23.22 35.54 20.54
N GLU A 206 24.28 35.10 21.22
CA GLU A 206 24.77 35.74 22.44
C GLU A 206 26.26 36.02 22.23
N TYR A 207 26.57 37.22 21.74
CA TYR A 207 27.80 37.90 22.08
C TYR A 207 27.41 39.29 22.57
N LEU A 208 27.50 39.43 23.89
CA LEU A 208 27.32 40.67 24.63
C LEU A 208 28.43 41.65 24.22
N ASP A 209 28.03 42.83 23.77
CA ASP A 209 28.87 44.03 23.78
C ASP A 209 29.06 44.43 25.25
N ASP A 210 30.27 44.22 25.79
CA ASP A 210 30.70 44.91 27.00
C ASP A 210 31.30 46.26 26.58
N GLU A 211 30.53 47.31 26.83
CA GLU A 211 31.00 48.69 26.92
C GLU A 211 32.00 48.81 28.08
N ASP A 212 33.25 49.18 27.80
CA ASP A 212 34.13 49.79 28.81
C ASP A 212 34.42 51.24 28.42
N SER A 213 33.75 52.14 29.14
CA SER A 213 33.98 53.57 29.28
C SER A 213 34.91 53.81 30.46
N ASP A 214 36.17 54.18 30.21
CA ASP A 214 36.86 55.37 30.76
C ASP A 214 38.33 55.43 30.30
#